data_AF-A0A194UNP6-F1
#
_entry.id   AF-A0A194UNP6-F1
#
_cell.length_a   1.000
_cell.length_b   1.000
_cell.length_c   1.000
_cell.angle_alpha   90.00
_cell.angle_beta   90.00
_cell.angle_gamma   90.00
#
_symmetry.space_group_name_H-M   'P 1'
#
loop_
_entity.id
_entity.type
_entity.pdbx_description
1 polymer ?
#
loop_
_entity_poly.entity_id
_entity_poly.type
_entity_poly.pdbx_seq_one_letter_code
_entity_poly.pdbx_strand_id
1 'polypeptide(L)'
;MELNSGLREMILALRAAMPDMGLKKLTAHVNACLPPDIKVEKHSIRDFVRGLDNTNDPGTATEEASTKDTATEVATVPTAALKPRDGRFKEVTKSFFRDFRSAERQYLLNLDSELSKKLRSGEDGVEVLPDTYPVSHVRHYMEVLFVLKGLKPCTLFFLHHHDDSAARSLTGVVVRCLAPALERFDIESYGFTLHYIATDVLTMYQHNYNGAWVLADTESSKWSLVRDVFFKAEPERVVPEQIICSALGYPVKVHSEMECQVQFKDDDEWKVLKEILGEDKVCCVDGVEFACSEGDPTEWQDIMHFFDECRDAALEVGTQLQICADLHPALKAWDKENLEFD
;
A
#
# COMPACT_ATOMS: atom_id res chain seq x y z
N MET A 1 6.79 22.66 7.76
CA MET A 1 6.96 21.20 7.85
C MET A 1 8.09 20.81 6.92
N GLU A 2 9.04 20.01 7.40
CA GLU A 2 10.07 19.41 6.54
C GLU A 2 9.44 18.30 5.69
N LEU A 3 9.87 18.18 4.42
CA LEU A 3 9.36 17.14 3.53
C LEU A 3 10.04 15.81 3.87
N ASN A 4 9.27 14.83 4.32
CA ASN A 4 9.73 13.44 4.40
C ASN A 4 9.69 12.75 3.02
N SER A 5 10.24 11.54 2.95
CA SER A 5 10.30 10.66 1.77
C SER A 5 8.96 10.49 1.09
N GLY A 6 7.88 10.23 1.85
CA GLY A 6 6.53 10.13 1.29
C GLY A 6 6.12 11.41 0.56
N LEU A 7 6.22 12.58 1.21
CA LEU A 7 5.88 13.85 0.54
C LEU A 7 6.78 14.14 -0.66
N ARG A 8 8.07 13.80 -0.59
CA ARG A 8 9.01 13.95 -1.71
C ARG A 8 8.60 13.07 -2.88
N GLU A 9 8.26 11.81 -2.63
CA GLU A 9 7.79 10.85 -3.63
C GLU A 9 6.50 11.33 -4.31
N MET A 10 5.51 11.75 -3.53
CA MET A 10 4.27 12.31 -4.10
C MET A 10 4.55 13.53 -5.00
N ILE A 11 5.44 14.44 -4.58
CA ILE A 11 5.83 15.59 -5.40
C ILE A 11 6.53 15.16 -6.69
N LEU A 12 7.41 14.15 -6.63
CA LEU A 12 8.10 13.60 -7.80
C LEU A 12 7.11 12.96 -8.78
N ALA A 13 6.22 12.08 -8.28
CA ALA A 13 5.21 11.41 -9.08
C ALA A 13 4.25 12.40 -9.76
N LEU A 14 3.76 13.40 -9.01
CA LEU A 14 2.88 14.44 -9.56
C LEU A 14 3.57 15.31 -10.63
N ARG A 15 4.87 15.61 -10.46
CA ARG A 15 5.65 16.32 -11.49
C ARG A 15 5.85 15.47 -12.74
N ALA A 16 6.11 14.18 -12.58
CA ALA A 16 6.28 13.26 -13.70
C ALA A 16 4.98 13.09 -14.50
N ALA A 17 3.85 12.96 -13.81
CA ALA A 17 2.53 12.85 -14.43
C ALA A 17 2.07 14.16 -15.11
N MET A 18 2.46 15.31 -14.58
CA MET A 18 2.01 16.63 -15.05
C MET A 18 3.20 17.61 -15.18
N PRO A 19 4.09 17.42 -16.17
CA PRO A 19 5.36 18.15 -16.26
C PRO A 19 5.21 19.67 -16.44
N ASP A 20 4.12 20.11 -17.09
CA ASP A 20 3.81 21.53 -17.30
C ASP A 20 3.15 22.21 -16.09
N MET A 21 2.99 21.49 -14.98
CA MET A 21 2.34 22.03 -13.78
C MET A 21 3.25 23.03 -13.07
N GLY A 22 2.93 24.33 -13.23
CA GLY A 22 3.61 25.38 -12.48
C GLY A 22 3.49 25.20 -10.95
N LEU A 23 4.53 25.60 -10.21
CA LEU A 23 4.69 25.41 -8.76
C LEU A 23 3.45 25.76 -7.90
N LYS A 24 2.71 26.82 -8.25
CA LYS A 24 1.48 27.21 -7.53
C LYS A 24 0.40 26.13 -7.64
N LYS A 25 0.19 25.57 -8.84
CA LYS A 25 -0.77 24.48 -9.08
C LYS A 25 -0.29 23.20 -8.41
N LEU A 26 1.01 22.88 -8.49
CA LEU A 26 1.59 21.73 -7.81
C LEU A 26 1.38 21.77 -6.29
N THR A 27 1.62 22.94 -5.69
CA THR A 27 1.37 23.12 -4.24
C THR A 27 -0.10 22.94 -3.89
N ALA A 28 -1.02 23.46 -4.72
CA ALA A 28 -2.45 23.31 -4.48
C ALA A 28 -2.89 21.85 -4.63
N HIS A 29 -2.35 21.13 -5.61
CA HIS A 29 -2.67 19.73 -5.88
C HIS A 29 -2.15 18.81 -4.77
N VAL A 30 -0.87 18.96 -4.39
CA VAL A 30 -0.28 18.27 -3.22
C VAL A 30 -1.15 18.45 -1.98
N ASN A 31 -1.56 19.68 -1.65
CA ASN A 31 -2.39 19.93 -0.47
C ASN A 31 -3.84 19.41 -0.62
N ALA A 32 -4.32 19.20 -1.84
CA ALA A 32 -5.63 18.59 -2.08
C ALA A 32 -5.60 17.06 -1.88
N CYS A 33 -4.45 16.42 -2.05
CA CYS A 33 -4.25 14.98 -1.81
C CYS A 33 -4.00 14.64 -0.33
N LEU A 34 -3.73 15.65 0.51
CA LEU A 34 -3.37 15.47 1.91
C LEU A 34 -4.58 15.57 2.85
N PRO A 35 -4.51 14.95 4.05
CA PRO A 35 -5.42 15.27 5.15
C PRO A 35 -5.49 16.78 5.42
N PRO A 36 -6.66 17.34 5.78
CA PRO A 36 -6.86 18.79 5.92
C PRO A 36 -5.93 19.48 6.95
N ASP A 37 -5.47 18.72 7.94
CA ASP A 37 -4.58 19.16 9.00
C ASP A 37 -3.09 19.10 8.61
N ILE A 38 -2.76 18.54 7.44
CA ILE A 38 -1.42 18.58 6.85
C ILE A 38 -1.40 19.67 5.77
N LYS A 39 -0.44 20.60 5.90
CA LYS A 39 -0.18 21.59 4.86
C LYS A 39 1.30 21.65 4.51
N VAL A 40 1.57 21.53 3.22
CA VAL A 40 2.89 21.72 2.65
C VAL A 40 2.99 23.13 2.09
N GLU A 41 3.96 23.86 2.62
CA GLU A 41 4.22 25.23 2.21
C GLU A 41 4.85 25.29 0.81
N LYS A 42 4.46 26.28 0.02
CA LYS A 42 4.98 26.49 -1.34
C LYS A 42 6.51 26.59 -1.37
N HIS A 43 7.12 27.19 -0.34
CA HIS A 43 8.57 27.33 -0.26
C HIS A 43 9.26 25.98 -0.07
N SER A 44 8.71 25.06 0.75
CA SER A 44 9.26 23.71 0.91
C SER A 44 9.28 22.94 -0.42
N ILE A 45 8.18 23.00 -1.19
CA ILE A 45 8.11 22.36 -2.52
C ILE A 45 9.10 22.99 -3.48
N ARG A 46 9.17 24.33 -3.52
CA ARG A 46 10.11 25.06 -4.38
C ARG A 46 11.55 24.66 -4.10
N ASP A 47 11.94 24.63 -2.84
CA ASP A 47 13.31 24.41 -2.42
C ASP A 47 13.73 22.96 -2.73
N PHE A 48 12.82 22.00 -2.54
CA PHE A 48 13.01 20.61 -3.00
C PHE A 48 13.13 20.49 -4.52
N VAL A 49 12.20 21.09 -5.27
CA VAL A 49 12.21 21.06 -6.75
C VAL A 49 13.48 21.66 -7.32
N ARG A 50 13.93 22.81 -6.79
CA ARG A 50 15.21 23.42 -7.20
C ARG A 50 16.41 22.53 -6.90
N GLY A 51 16.39 21.80 -5.78
CA GLY A 51 17.44 20.83 -5.45
C GLY A 51 17.55 19.71 -6.50
N LEU A 52 16.43 19.23 -7.01
CA LEU A 52 16.37 18.22 -8.08
C LEU A 52 16.88 18.79 -9.41
N ASP A 53 16.44 19.99 -9.78
CA ASP A 53 16.83 20.59 -11.06
C ASP A 53 18.33 20.92 -11.06
N ASN A 54 18.89 21.40 -9.94
CA ASN A 54 20.33 21.70 -9.80
C ASN A 54 21.21 20.44 -9.78
N THR A 55 20.67 19.28 -9.40
CA THR A 55 21.42 18.00 -9.43
C THR A 55 21.41 17.37 -10.83
N ASN A 56 20.42 17.72 -11.66
CA ASN A 56 20.30 17.28 -13.05
C ASN A 56 20.98 18.23 -14.06
N ASP A 57 21.46 19.40 -13.63
CA ASP A 57 22.12 20.39 -14.48
C ASP A 57 23.62 20.50 -14.13
N PRO A 58 24.49 19.60 -14.62
CA PRO A 58 25.93 19.76 -14.52
C PRO A 58 26.34 20.83 -15.53
N GLY A 59 26.29 22.10 -15.10
CA GLY A 59 26.67 23.21 -15.95
C GLY A 59 28.05 23.01 -16.60
N THR A 60 28.07 23.03 -17.93
CA THR A 60 29.19 23.50 -18.78
C THR A 60 30.57 22.88 -18.53
N ALA A 61 30.80 21.71 -19.13
CA ALA A 61 32.09 21.42 -19.75
C ALA A 61 31.85 21.32 -21.27
N THR A 62 32.31 22.35 -21.99
CA THR A 62 32.51 22.32 -23.43
C THR A 62 33.32 21.09 -23.83
N GLU A 63 32.75 20.22 -24.65
CA GLU A 63 33.46 19.58 -25.76
C GLU A 63 32.46 18.97 -26.73
N GLU A 64 32.61 19.35 -28.00
CA GLU A 64 31.85 18.86 -29.14
C GLU A 64 32.13 17.38 -29.39
N ALA A 65 31.10 16.54 -29.46
CA ALA A 65 31.05 15.46 -30.44
C ALA A 65 29.64 14.86 -30.52
N SER A 66 29.04 15.06 -31.70
CA SER A 66 27.92 14.34 -32.29
C SER A 66 27.93 12.83 -32.01
N THR A 67 26.80 12.28 -31.53
CA THR A 67 25.99 11.27 -32.25
C THR A 67 24.63 11.08 -31.59
N LYS A 68 23.59 10.98 -32.43
CA LYS A 68 22.22 10.55 -32.12
C LYS A 68 22.23 9.16 -31.48
N ASP A 69 21.50 8.97 -30.39
CA ASP A 69 20.44 7.96 -30.32
C ASP A 69 19.49 8.24 -29.15
N THR A 70 18.21 8.07 -29.44
CA THR A 70 17.06 8.46 -28.61
C THR A 70 16.67 7.27 -27.74
N ALA A 71 16.95 7.34 -26.45
CA ALA A 71 16.28 6.54 -25.42
C ALA A 71 16.26 7.35 -24.12
N THR A 72 15.07 7.76 -23.70
CA THR A 72 14.82 8.50 -22.47
C THR A 72 14.95 7.54 -21.27
N GLU A 73 16.17 7.16 -20.90
CA GLU A 73 16.45 6.61 -19.58
C GLU A 73 16.51 7.77 -18.59
N VAL A 74 15.49 7.84 -17.73
CA VAL A 74 15.50 8.71 -16.56
C VAL A 74 16.69 8.31 -15.70
N ALA A 75 17.57 9.28 -15.44
CA ALA A 75 18.84 9.11 -14.74
C ALA A 75 18.70 8.30 -13.43
N THR A 76 19.23 7.09 -13.42
CA THR A 76 19.44 6.30 -12.20
C THR A 76 20.58 6.93 -11.40
N VAL A 77 20.21 7.50 -10.25
CA VAL A 77 21.08 7.82 -9.11
C VAL A 77 22.00 6.63 -8.80
N PRO A 78 23.26 6.82 -8.34
CA PRO A 78 24.17 5.72 -8.04
C PRO A 78 23.49 4.71 -7.11
N THR A 79 23.25 3.50 -7.63
CA THR A 79 22.61 2.43 -6.88
C THR A 79 23.62 1.98 -5.83
N ALA A 80 23.57 2.57 -4.63
CA ALA A 80 24.26 2.03 -3.49
C ALA A 80 23.90 0.54 -3.40
N ALA A 81 24.91 -0.33 -3.27
CA ALA A 81 24.67 -1.76 -3.20
C ALA A 81 23.65 -2.05 -2.09
N LEU A 82 22.59 -2.78 -2.43
CA LEU A 82 21.55 -3.13 -1.47
C LEU A 82 22.15 -3.93 -0.31
N LYS A 83 21.62 -3.69 0.89
CA LYS A 83 21.97 -4.47 2.07
C LYS A 83 21.35 -5.87 1.97
N PRO A 84 22.02 -6.91 2.49
CA PRO A 84 21.47 -8.26 2.50
C PRO A 84 20.27 -8.36 3.45
N ARG A 85 19.28 -9.18 3.06
CA ARG A 85 18.11 -9.52 3.89
C ARG A 85 18.38 -10.67 4.85
N ASP A 86 19.43 -10.50 5.68
CA ASP A 86 19.90 -11.51 6.61
C ASP A 86 19.21 -11.43 7.99
N GLY A 87 19.79 -12.05 9.02
CA GLY A 87 19.25 -12.00 10.39
C GLY A 87 19.08 -10.58 10.95
N ARG A 88 19.91 -9.62 10.53
CA ARG A 88 19.74 -8.21 10.93
C ARG A 88 18.48 -7.62 10.32
N PHE A 89 18.20 -7.92 9.04
CA PHE A 89 16.96 -7.49 8.40
C PHE A 89 15.73 -8.05 9.13
N LYS A 90 15.76 -9.30 9.58
CA LYS A 90 14.66 -9.88 10.38
C LYS A 90 14.35 -9.08 11.65
N GLU A 91 15.38 -8.66 12.39
CA GLU A 91 15.20 -7.81 13.58
C GLU A 91 14.68 -6.42 13.22
N VAL A 92 15.21 -5.82 12.14
CA VAL A 92 14.73 -4.54 11.61
C VAL A 92 13.25 -4.63 11.24
N THR A 93 12.81 -5.67 10.51
CA THR A 93 11.41 -5.91 10.16
C THR A 93 10.53 -6.01 11.40
N LYS A 94 11.00 -6.70 12.45
CA LYS A 94 10.23 -6.86 13.71
C LYS A 94 10.05 -5.53 14.45
N SER A 95 11.10 -4.72 14.55
CA SER A 95 11.02 -3.39 15.15
C SER A 95 10.16 -2.45 14.30
N PHE A 96 10.36 -2.44 12.98
CA PHE A 96 9.56 -1.68 12.04
C PHE A 96 8.07 -2.01 12.16
N PHE A 97 7.73 -3.30 12.18
CA PHE A 97 6.34 -3.76 12.27
C PHE A 97 5.64 -3.22 13.53
N ARG A 98 6.30 -3.31 14.68
CA ARG A 98 5.75 -2.82 15.95
C ARG A 98 5.53 -1.31 15.93
N ASP A 99 6.51 -0.57 15.43
CA ASP A 99 6.43 0.89 15.31
C ASP A 99 5.33 1.31 14.34
N PHE A 100 5.26 0.70 13.16
CA PHE A 100 4.26 1.04 12.14
C PHE A 100 2.85 0.65 12.59
N ARG A 101 2.64 -0.57 13.11
CA ARG A 101 1.35 -1.00 13.66
C ARG A 101 0.84 -0.03 14.72
N SER A 102 1.70 0.39 15.64
CA SER A 102 1.34 1.34 16.68
C SER A 102 1.04 2.73 16.11
N ALA A 103 1.87 3.24 15.19
CA ALA A 103 1.68 4.56 14.59
C ALA A 103 0.40 4.63 13.75
N GLU A 104 0.12 3.61 12.94
CA GLU A 104 -1.09 3.51 12.14
C GLU A 104 -2.34 3.45 13.03
N ARG A 105 -2.33 2.60 14.08
CA ARG A 105 -3.43 2.54 15.06
C ARG A 105 -3.71 3.91 15.66
N GLN A 106 -2.67 4.59 16.14
CA GLN A 106 -2.83 5.91 16.77
C GLN A 106 -3.34 6.95 15.78
N TYR A 107 -2.88 6.93 14.52
CA TYR A 107 -3.39 7.84 13.50
C TYR A 107 -4.89 7.61 13.25
N LEU A 108 -5.30 6.36 13.04
CA LEU A 108 -6.69 6.01 12.71
C LEU A 108 -7.66 6.23 13.87
N LEU A 109 -7.20 6.02 15.12
CA LEU A 109 -7.98 6.34 16.32
C LEU A 109 -8.19 7.85 16.50
N ASN A 110 -7.27 8.68 15.99
CA ASN A 110 -7.29 10.13 16.15
C ASN A 110 -7.72 10.87 14.88
N LEU A 111 -8.35 10.18 13.92
CA LEU A 111 -9.00 10.85 12.79
C LEU A 111 -10.05 11.83 13.30
N ASP A 112 -10.18 12.97 12.63
CA ASP A 112 -11.27 13.89 12.93
C ASP A 112 -12.63 13.22 12.66
N SER A 113 -13.68 13.73 13.30
CA SER A 113 -15.00 13.11 13.25
C SER A 113 -15.59 13.05 11.83
N GLU A 114 -15.23 14.00 10.96
CA GLU A 114 -15.71 14.05 9.58
C GLU A 114 -15.04 12.98 8.72
N LEU A 115 -13.70 12.89 8.74
CA LEU A 115 -12.95 11.84 8.05
C LEU A 115 -13.30 10.46 8.60
N SER A 116 -13.42 10.33 9.92
CA SER A 116 -13.84 9.10 10.57
C SER A 116 -15.22 8.64 10.08
N LYS A 117 -16.17 9.58 9.94
CA LYS A 117 -17.51 9.29 9.40
C LYS A 117 -17.46 8.88 7.94
N LYS A 118 -16.67 9.55 7.11
CA LYS A 118 -16.54 9.21 5.69
C LYS A 118 -15.97 7.81 5.49
N LEU A 119 -14.97 7.40 6.28
CA LEU A 119 -14.43 6.04 6.21
C LEU A 119 -15.39 4.93 6.69
N ARG A 120 -16.57 5.29 7.23
CA ARG A 120 -17.67 4.36 7.52
C ARG A 120 -18.75 4.34 6.43
N SER A 121 -18.63 5.20 5.42
CA SER A 121 -19.53 5.26 4.28
C SER A 121 -19.05 4.38 3.14
N GLY A 122 -20.00 3.79 2.42
CA GLY A 122 -19.75 3.03 1.20
C GLY A 122 -19.61 3.92 -0.03
N GLU A 123 -19.57 3.28 -1.19
CA GLU A 123 -19.47 3.91 -2.52
C GLU A 123 -20.69 4.76 -2.90
N ASP A 124 -21.81 4.56 -2.23
CA ASP A 124 -23.04 5.35 -2.39
C ASP A 124 -23.13 6.49 -1.36
N GLY A 125 -22.14 6.59 -0.46
CA GLY A 125 -22.11 7.54 0.65
C GLY A 125 -22.99 7.14 1.83
N VAL A 126 -23.67 5.99 1.77
CA VAL A 126 -24.46 5.47 2.88
C VAL A 126 -23.53 4.87 3.93
N GLU A 127 -23.78 5.15 5.20
CA GLU A 127 -23.00 4.60 6.31
C GLU A 127 -23.25 3.08 6.39
N VAL A 128 -22.23 2.28 6.08
CA VAL A 128 -22.31 0.81 6.02
C VAL A 128 -22.07 0.19 7.40
N LEU A 129 -21.25 0.86 8.23
CA LEU A 129 -20.87 0.38 9.56
C LEU A 129 -20.94 1.51 10.60
N PRO A 130 -22.14 2.01 10.94
CA PRO A 130 -22.30 3.23 11.76
C PRO A 130 -21.64 3.15 13.14
N ASP A 131 -21.56 1.95 13.71
CA ASP A 131 -21.01 1.72 15.04
C ASP A 131 -19.53 1.27 15.04
N THR A 132 -18.96 0.95 13.87
CA THR A 132 -17.58 0.44 13.76
C THR A 132 -16.58 1.53 13.44
N TYR A 133 -15.45 1.57 14.15
CA TYR A 133 -14.42 2.56 13.88
C TYR A 133 -13.55 2.18 12.67
N PRO A 134 -13.13 3.15 11.83
CA PRO A 134 -12.25 2.89 10.67
C PRO A 134 -10.95 2.15 10.97
N VAL A 135 -10.42 2.30 12.19
CA VAL A 135 -9.22 1.57 12.64
C VAL A 135 -9.39 0.05 12.65
N SER A 136 -10.63 -0.44 12.56
CA SER A 136 -10.95 -1.86 12.51
C SER A 136 -10.68 -2.42 11.11
N HIS A 137 -11.11 -1.73 10.04
CA HIS A 137 -11.08 -2.26 8.67
C HIS A 137 -10.15 -1.51 7.70
N VAL A 138 -9.50 -0.41 8.10
CA VAL A 138 -8.60 0.39 7.24
C VAL A 138 -7.15 0.25 7.70
N ARG A 139 -6.64 -0.98 7.78
CA ARG A 139 -5.31 -1.31 8.32
C ARG A 139 -4.44 -2.03 7.30
N HIS A 140 -3.15 -1.68 7.25
CA HIS A 140 -2.21 -2.18 6.23
C HIS A 140 -0.92 -2.76 6.82
N TYR A 141 -0.70 -2.67 8.13
CA TYR A 141 0.53 -3.14 8.80
C TYR A 141 0.86 -4.61 8.55
N MET A 142 -0.14 -5.49 8.39
CA MET A 142 0.06 -6.90 8.05
C MET A 142 0.46 -7.09 6.58
N GLU A 143 -0.23 -6.43 5.64
CA GLU A 143 0.20 -6.49 4.23
C GLU A 143 1.63 -5.97 4.04
N VAL A 144 2.00 -4.89 4.73
CA VAL A 144 3.38 -4.40 4.74
C VAL A 144 4.34 -5.45 5.31
N LEU A 145 3.98 -6.15 6.39
CA LEU A 145 4.78 -7.26 6.90
C LEU A 145 5.00 -8.34 5.84
N PHE A 146 3.93 -8.75 5.15
CA PHE A 146 4.00 -9.78 4.11
C PHE A 146 4.89 -9.36 2.94
N VAL A 147 4.90 -8.07 2.57
CA VAL A 147 5.86 -7.54 1.60
C VAL A 147 7.28 -7.62 2.11
N LEU A 148 7.54 -7.17 3.34
CA LEU A 148 8.89 -7.22 3.93
C LEU A 148 9.41 -8.65 4.13
N LYS A 149 8.51 -9.63 4.26
CA LYS A 149 8.84 -11.05 4.37
C LYS A 149 8.97 -11.75 3.01
N GLY A 150 8.70 -11.06 1.91
CA GLY A 150 8.76 -11.61 0.55
C GLY A 150 7.60 -12.55 0.21
N LEU A 151 6.54 -12.58 1.03
CA LEU A 151 5.31 -13.34 0.76
C LEU A 151 4.44 -12.63 -0.28
N LYS A 152 4.48 -11.29 -0.28
CA LYS A 152 3.84 -10.45 -1.29
C LYS A 152 4.88 -9.61 -2.03
N PRO A 153 4.76 -9.43 -3.35
CA PRO A 153 5.63 -8.54 -4.12
C PRO A 153 5.36 -7.05 -3.83
N CYS A 154 4.11 -6.68 -3.48
CA CYS A 154 3.74 -5.33 -3.07
C CYS A 154 2.43 -5.32 -2.25
N THR A 155 2.12 -4.16 -1.68
CA THR A 155 0.82 -3.84 -1.06
C THR A 155 0.34 -2.49 -1.58
N LEU A 156 -0.98 -2.35 -1.71
CA LEU A 156 -1.66 -1.17 -2.24
C LEU A 156 -2.47 -0.52 -1.11
N PHE A 157 -2.17 0.74 -0.82
CA PHE A 157 -2.97 1.57 0.09
C PHE A 157 -4.05 2.25 -0.73
N PHE A 158 -5.20 1.59 -0.82
CA PHE A 158 -6.35 2.07 -1.56
C PHE A 158 -7.63 1.69 -0.83
N LEU A 159 -8.62 2.58 -0.89
CA LEU A 159 -9.97 2.32 -0.41
C LEU A 159 -10.91 2.99 -1.41
N HIS A 160 -11.75 2.18 -2.06
CA HIS A 160 -12.72 2.69 -3.00
C HIS A 160 -13.81 3.47 -2.23
N HIS A 161 -14.07 4.70 -2.67
CA HIS A 161 -14.99 5.60 -1.99
C HIS A 161 -15.57 6.61 -2.98
N HIS A 162 -16.75 7.16 -2.67
CA HIS A 162 -17.48 8.08 -3.53
C HIS A 162 -16.83 9.48 -3.66
N ASP A 163 -15.83 9.77 -2.83
CA ASP A 163 -15.05 11.02 -2.84
C ASP A 163 -13.58 10.77 -2.44
N ASP A 164 -12.74 11.80 -2.59
CA ASP A 164 -11.30 11.72 -2.29
C ASP A 164 -10.94 11.54 -0.81
N SER A 165 -11.92 11.53 0.11
CA SER A 165 -11.61 11.54 1.56
C SER A 165 -10.91 10.28 2.04
N ALA A 166 -11.25 9.13 1.45
CA ALA A 166 -10.60 7.86 1.72
C ALA A 166 -9.13 7.89 1.28
N ALA A 167 -8.87 8.33 0.04
CA ALA A 167 -7.53 8.51 -0.51
C ALA A 167 -6.69 9.49 0.33
N ARG A 168 -7.28 10.59 0.81
CA ARG A 168 -6.60 11.54 1.72
C ARG A 168 -6.24 10.91 3.06
N SER A 169 -7.15 10.13 3.64
CA SER A 169 -6.91 9.45 4.92
C SER A 169 -5.80 8.41 4.81
N LEU A 170 -5.79 7.62 3.73
CA LEU A 170 -4.73 6.66 3.44
C LEU A 170 -3.39 7.35 3.13
N THR A 171 -3.41 8.45 2.39
CA THR A 171 -2.23 9.28 2.21
C THR A 171 -1.70 9.76 3.56
N GLY A 172 -2.59 10.10 4.51
CA GLY A 172 -2.24 10.41 5.89
C GLY A 172 -1.51 9.28 6.61
N VAL A 173 -2.01 8.03 6.51
CA VAL A 173 -1.31 6.83 7.03
C VAL A 173 0.10 6.74 6.44
N VAL A 174 0.23 6.93 5.13
CA VAL A 174 1.53 6.82 4.46
C VAL A 174 2.49 7.91 4.92
N VAL A 175 2.08 9.18 4.84
CA VAL A 175 2.99 10.31 5.11
C VAL A 175 3.27 10.51 6.60
N ARG A 176 2.39 10.10 7.51
CA ARG A 176 2.59 10.25 8.97
C ARG A 176 3.14 9.01 9.65
N CYS A 177 2.86 7.83 9.11
CA CYS A 177 3.19 6.56 9.78
C CYS A 177 4.21 5.75 8.97
N LEU A 178 3.88 5.40 7.72
CA LEU A 178 4.71 4.48 6.93
C LEU A 178 6.05 5.10 6.51
N ALA A 179 6.03 6.21 5.80
CA ALA A 179 7.23 6.83 5.25
C ALA A 179 8.26 7.20 6.34
N PRO A 180 7.88 7.81 7.49
CA PRO A 180 8.81 8.01 8.59
C PRO A 180 9.38 6.71 9.20
N ALA A 181 8.61 5.61 9.17
CA ALA A 181 9.11 4.32 9.62
C ALA A 181 10.11 3.73 8.60
N LEU A 182 9.82 3.82 7.29
CA LEU A 182 10.74 3.37 6.24
C LEU A 182 12.10 4.06 6.34
N GLU A 183 12.12 5.38 6.55
CA GLU A 183 13.35 6.17 6.76
C GLU A 183 14.09 5.74 8.02
N ARG A 184 13.39 5.65 9.16
CA ARG A 184 14.00 5.35 10.46
C ARG A 184 14.69 4.00 10.48
N PHE A 185 14.08 3.02 9.81
CA PHE A 185 14.58 1.64 9.74
C PHE A 185 15.42 1.38 8.48
N ASP A 186 15.60 2.40 7.64
CA ASP A 186 16.35 2.35 6.38
C ASP A 186 15.92 1.18 5.49
N ILE A 187 14.60 0.99 5.37
CA ILE A 187 13.99 -0.14 4.67
C ILE A 187 14.31 -0.10 3.17
N GLU A 188 14.38 1.08 2.56
CA GLU A 188 14.73 1.24 1.15
C GLU A 188 16.10 0.64 0.80
N SER A 189 17.07 0.71 1.73
CA SER A 189 18.39 0.11 1.55
C SER A 189 18.39 -1.41 1.42
N TYR A 190 17.26 -2.09 1.72
CA TYR A 190 17.06 -3.53 1.54
C TYR A 190 16.27 -3.88 0.26
N GLY A 191 16.06 -2.93 -0.66
CA GLY A 191 15.38 -3.19 -1.94
C GLY A 191 13.86 -3.04 -1.87
N PHE A 192 13.38 -2.02 -1.17
CA PHE A 192 11.96 -1.67 -1.14
C PHE A 192 11.76 -0.26 -1.62
N THR A 193 10.63 0.02 -2.27
CA THR A 193 10.30 1.36 -2.75
C THR A 193 8.85 1.68 -2.48
N LEU A 194 8.61 2.92 -2.04
CA LEU A 194 7.28 3.50 -1.91
C LEU A 194 6.99 4.33 -3.16
N HIS A 195 5.75 4.28 -3.67
CA HIS A 195 5.34 5.02 -4.85
C HIS A 195 3.93 5.58 -4.72
N TYR A 196 3.74 6.80 -5.23
CA TYR A 196 2.44 7.44 -5.33
C TYR A 196 1.91 7.33 -6.76
N ILE A 197 0.71 6.78 -6.92
CA ILE A 197 0.07 6.64 -8.24
C ILE A 197 -0.56 7.98 -8.62
N ALA A 198 0.13 8.75 -9.47
CA ALA A 198 -0.30 10.08 -9.92
C ALA A 198 -1.09 10.10 -11.24
N THR A 199 -1.28 8.94 -11.87
CA THR A 199 -2.01 8.78 -13.14
C THR A 199 -3.11 7.75 -12.99
N ASP A 200 -4.10 7.80 -13.88
CA ASP A 200 -5.20 6.84 -13.86
C ASP A 200 -4.70 5.41 -14.14
N VAL A 201 -5.04 4.49 -13.24
CA VAL A 201 -4.88 3.05 -13.42
C VAL A 201 -6.28 2.47 -13.28
N LEU A 202 -6.93 2.25 -14.42
CA LEU A 202 -8.30 1.81 -14.48
C LEU A 202 -8.35 0.28 -14.43
N THR A 203 -9.20 -0.28 -13.58
CA THR A 203 -9.45 -1.73 -13.56
C THR A 203 -10.65 -2.07 -14.45
N MET A 204 -10.83 -3.35 -14.77
CA MET A 204 -11.99 -3.81 -15.54
C MET A 204 -13.33 -3.55 -14.84
N TYR A 205 -13.32 -3.36 -13.52
CA TYR A 205 -14.48 -2.99 -12.70
C TYR A 205 -14.63 -1.48 -12.51
N GLN A 206 -13.95 -0.67 -13.33
CA GLN A 206 -13.96 0.80 -13.30
C GLN A 206 -13.40 1.44 -12.02
N HIS A 207 -12.64 0.69 -11.21
CA HIS A 207 -11.87 1.31 -10.14
C HIS A 207 -10.71 2.11 -10.74
N ASN A 208 -10.39 3.25 -10.13
CA ASN A 208 -9.24 4.07 -10.48
C ASN A 208 -8.31 4.17 -9.28
N TYR A 209 -7.07 3.67 -9.42
CA TYR A 209 -6.07 3.76 -8.35
C TYR A 209 -5.28 5.07 -8.32
N ASN A 210 -5.68 6.08 -9.10
CA ASN A 210 -5.13 7.43 -8.97
C ASN A 210 -5.29 7.93 -7.53
N GLY A 211 -4.19 8.39 -6.93
CA GLY A 211 -4.11 8.83 -5.55
C GLY A 211 -3.80 7.73 -4.53
N ALA A 212 -3.69 6.47 -4.97
CA ALA A 212 -3.25 5.37 -4.12
C ALA A 212 -1.72 5.35 -3.90
N TRP A 213 -1.28 4.54 -2.95
CA TRP A 213 0.14 4.30 -2.70
C TRP A 213 0.50 2.83 -2.83
N VAL A 214 1.71 2.54 -3.29
CA VAL A 214 2.24 1.18 -3.38
C VAL A 214 3.58 1.10 -2.66
N LEU A 215 3.70 0.14 -1.74
CA LEU A 215 5.00 -0.30 -1.23
C LEU A 215 5.36 -1.61 -1.92
N ALA A 216 6.51 -1.65 -2.59
CA ALA A 216 6.93 -2.79 -3.40
C ALA A 216 8.33 -3.29 -3.05
N ASP A 217 8.52 -4.59 -3.20
CA ASP A 217 9.80 -5.28 -3.16
C ASP A 217 10.44 -5.30 -4.55
N THR A 218 11.58 -4.61 -4.71
CA THR A 218 12.30 -4.52 -5.98
C THR A 218 13.17 -5.74 -6.29
N GLU A 219 13.42 -6.60 -5.30
CA GLU A 219 14.09 -7.89 -5.48
C GLU A 219 13.11 -9.05 -5.71
N SER A 220 11.79 -8.79 -5.64
CA SER A 220 10.77 -9.79 -5.95
C SER A 220 10.91 -10.28 -7.39
N SER A 221 10.70 -11.58 -7.60
CA SER A 221 10.61 -12.18 -8.94
C SER A 221 9.48 -11.59 -9.80
N LYS A 222 8.50 -10.94 -9.16
CA LYS A 222 7.39 -10.24 -9.83
C LYS A 222 7.60 -8.73 -9.95
N TRP A 223 8.77 -8.19 -9.62
CA TRP A 223 9.03 -6.74 -9.66
C TRP A 223 8.71 -6.11 -11.02
N SER A 224 9.06 -6.77 -12.13
CA SER A 224 8.73 -6.26 -13.47
C SER A 224 7.22 -6.10 -13.67
N LEU A 225 6.42 -7.05 -13.18
CA LEU A 225 4.97 -6.99 -13.23
C LEU A 225 4.43 -5.84 -12.36
N VAL A 226 4.90 -5.73 -11.12
CA VAL A 226 4.52 -4.64 -10.20
C VAL A 226 4.83 -3.27 -10.80
N ARG A 227 6.06 -3.09 -11.29
CA ARG A 227 6.49 -1.86 -11.95
C ARG A 227 5.61 -1.54 -13.15
N ASP A 228 5.37 -2.53 -14.01
CA ASP A 228 4.58 -2.32 -15.20
C ASP A 228 3.12 -1.99 -14.84
N VAL A 229 2.55 -2.53 -13.76
CA VAL A 229 1.16 -2.26 -13.34
C VAL A 229 1.02 -0.91 -12.63
N PHE A 230 1.87 -0.62 -11.65
CA PHE A 230 1.65 0.50 -10.71
C PHE A 230 2.61 1.67 -10.87
N PHE A 231 3.80 1.48 -11.46
CA PHE A 231 4.84 2.52 -11.56
C PHE A 231 4.94 3.14 -12.94
N LYS A 232 4.30 2.53 -13.94
CA LYS A 232 4.32 3.04 -15.31
C LYS A 232 3.21 4.08 -15.50
N ALA A 233 3.61 5.34 -15.65
CA ALA A 233 2.69 6.44 -15.94
C ALA A 233 2.17 6.35 -17.39
N GLU A 234 0.98 5.76 -17.57
CA GLU A 234 0.26 5.70 -18.84
C GLU A 234 -1.18 6.16 -18.64
N PRO A 235 -1.57 7.33 -19.18
CA PRO A 235 -2.93 7.84 -19.03
C PRO A 235 -3.98 6.86 -19.58
N GLU A 236 -5.12 6.76 -18.88
CA GLU A 236 -6.29 5.95 -19.29
C GLU A 236 -5.98 4.46 -19.49
N ARG A 237 -4.90 3.96 -18.86
CA ARG A 237 -4.55 2.54 -18.96
C ARG A 237 -5.56 1.68 -18.23
N VAL A 238 -6.14 0.73 -18.96
CA VAL A 238 -6.98 -0.32 -18.39
C VAL A 238 -6.14 -1.56 -18.12
N VAL A 239 -6.06 -1.98 -16.85
CA VAL A 239 -5.36 -3.19 -16.42
C VAL A 239 -6.39 -4.27 -16.05
N PRO A 240 -6.29 -5.50 -16.59
CA PRO A 240 -7.14 -6.60 -16.16
C PRO A 240 -6.97 -6.92 -14.68
N GLU A 241 -8.06 -7.23 -13.98
CA GLU A 241 -8.04 -7.56 -12.54
C GLU A 241 -7.06 -8.70 -12.24
N GLN A 242 -6.97 -9.68 -13.16
CA GLN A 242 -6.01 -10.78 -13.04
C GLN A 242 -4.57 -10.32 -12.90
N ILE A 243 -4.20 -9.30 -13.66
CA ILE A 243 -2.86 -8.75 -13.66
C ILE A 243 -2.63 -7.96 -12.37
N ILE A 244 -3.66 -7.29 -11.84
CA ILE A 244 -3.63 -6.60 -10.55
C ILE A 244 -3.45 -7.60 -9.40
N CYS A 245 -4.31 -8.62 -9.29
CA CYS A 245 -4.19 -9.65 -8.25
C CYS A 245 -2.84 -10.38 -8.30
N SER A 246 -2.36 -10.69 -9.52
CA SER A 246 -1.05 -11.31 -9.72
C SER A 246 0.10 -10.41 -9.28
N ALA A 247 -0.01 -9.11 -9.57
CA ALA A 247 0.95 -8.08 -9.15
C ALA A 247 0.92 -7.84 -7.65
N LEU A 248 -0.24 -7.96 -6.99
CA LEU A 248 -0.38 -7.91 -5.52
C LEU A 248 0.05 -9.22 -4.85
N GLY A 249 0.18 -10.31 -5.62
CA GLY A 249 0.63 -11.60 -5.13
C GLY A 249 -0.43 -12.44 -4.44
N TYR A 250 -1.72 -12.23 -4.71
CA TYR A 250 -2.77 -13.10 -4.16
C TYR A 250 -2.68 -14.52 -4.73
N PRO A 251 -2.96 -15.57 -3.90
CA PRO A 251 -2.81 -16.97 -4.29
C PRO A 251 -4.01 -17.50 -5.09
N VAL A 252 -4.62 -16.66 -5.94
CA VAL A 252 -5.87 -16.97 -6.63
C VAL A 252 -5.71 -16.92 -8.13
N LYS A 253 -6.46 -17.77 -8.83
CA LYS A 253 -6.63 -17.64 -10.28
C LYS A 253 -7.82 -16.74 -10.51
N VAL A 254 -7.65 -15.73 -11.35
CA VAL A 254 -8.72 -14.77 -11.60
C VAL A 254 -9.69 -15.32 -12.62
N HIS A 255 -10.95 -15.45 -12.18
CA HIS A 255 -12.08 -15.89 -12.98
C HIS A 255 -13.02 -14.71 -13.23
N SER A 256 -13.93 -14.84 -14.19
CA SER A 256 -14.95 -13.81 -14.47
C SER A 256 -15.91 -13.59 -13.30
N GLU A 257 -16.02 -14.58 -12.40
CA GLU A 257 -16.89 -14.60 -11.23
C GLU A 257 -16.00 -14.76 -9.98
N MET A 258 -15.59 -13.63 -9.39
CA MET A 258 -14.88 -13.56 -8.10
C MET A 258 -15.85 -13.09 -7.02
N GLU A 259 -16.86 -13.91 -6.73
CA GLU A 259 -17.92 -13.58 -5.78
C GLU A 259 -17.57 -13.99 -4.34
N CYS A 260 -16.48 -14.74 -4.14
CA CYS A 260 -16.08 -15.26 -2.84
C CYS A 260 -15.03 -14.40 -2.15
N GLN A 261 -15.20 -14.25 -0.83
CA GLN A 261 -14.34 -13.58 0.15
C GLN A 261 -13.38 -14.49 0.94
N VAL A 262 -12.06 -14.24 0.97
CA VAL A 262 -11.19 -14.75 2.05
C VAL A 262 -10.52 -13.61 2.81
N GLN A 263 -10.54 -13.71 4.14
CA GLN A 263 -9.94 -12.73 5.06
C GLN A 263 -8.99 -13.43 6.02
N PHE A 264 -7.82 -12.85 6.26
CA PHE A 264 -6.94 -13.23 7.39
C PHE A 264 -7.04 -12.16 8.45
N LYS A 265 -7.48 -12.51 9.66
CA LYS A 265 -7.81 -11.57 10.75
C LYS A 265 -6.74 -11.57 11.83
N ASP A 266 -6.36 -10.39 12.32
CA ASP A 266 -5.46 -10.19 13.46
C ASP A 266 -6.27 -10.17 14.77
N ASP A 267 -6.24 -11.28 15.48
CA ASP A 267 -6.94 -11.46 16.75
C ASP A 267 -6.40 -10.57 17.87
N ASP A 268 -5.08 -10.37 17.90
CA ASP A 268 -4.44 -9.65 19.01
C ASP A 268 -4.69 -8.15 18.88
N GLU A 269 -4.63 -7.63 17.65
CA GLU A 269 -5.02 -6.25 17.37
C GLU A 269 -6.51 -6.04 17.63
N TRP A 270 -7.36 -7.00 17.26
CA TRP A 270 -8.79 -6.94 17.56
C TRP A 270 -9.06 -6.89 19.07
N LYS A 271 -8.40 -7.72 19.89
CA LYS A 271 -8.49 -7.66 21.36
C LYS A 271 -8.09 -6.28 21.89
N VAL A 272 -6.96 -5.75 21.42
CA VAL A 272 -6.46 -4.42 21.83
C VAL A 272 -7.46 -3.32 21.46
N LEU A 273 -8.04 -3.34 20.26
CA LEU A 273 -9.03 -2.35 19.87
C LEU A 273 -10.32 -2.47 20.67
N LYS A 274 -10.77 -3.68 20.98
CA LYS A 274 -11.93 -3.91 21.86
C LYS A 274 -11.73 -3.32 23.24
N GLU A 275 -10.53 -3.45 23.82
CA GLU A 275 -10.20 -2.83 25.11
C GLU A 275 -10.23 -1.30 25.04
N ILE A 276 -9.86 -0.70 23.91
CA ILE A 276 -9.82 0.76 23.73
C ILE A 276 -11.19 1.35 23.42
N LEU A 277 -11.96 0.72 22.53
CA LEU A 277 -13.17 1.29 21.92
C LEU A 277 -14.47 0.72 22.50
N GLY A 278 -14.41 -0.47 23.09
CA GLY A 278 -15.56 -1.27 23.48
C GLY A 278 -15.90 -2.37 22.47
N GLU A 279 -16.53 -3.44 22.94
CA GLU A 279 -16.80 -4.66 22.17
C GLU A 279 -17.66 -4.40 20.92
N ASP A 280 -18.70 -3.58 21.03
CA ASP A 280 -19.66 -3.32 19.95
C ASP A 280 -19.11 -2.41 18.84
N LYS A 281 -17.88 -1.90 18.99
CA LYS A 281 -17.31 -0.88 18.10
C LYS A 281 -16.21 -1.36 17.16
N VAL A 282 -15.89 -2.65 17.24
CA VAL A 282 -14.82 -3.31 16.48
C VAL A 282 -15.39 -4.57 15.84
N CYS A 283 -15.54 -4.57 14.52
CA CYS A 283 -16.05 -5.73 13.78
C CYS A 283 -14.99 -6.85 13.71
N CYS A 284 -13.88 -6.57 13.04
CA CYS A 284 -12.71 -7.40 12.84
C CYS A 284 -11.50 -6.50 12.63
N VAL A 285 -10.30 -7.08 12.64
CA VAL A 285 -9.11 -6.42 12.14
C VAL A 285 -8.52 -7.26 11.04
N ASP A 286 -8.68 -6.81 9.81
CA ASP A 286 -8.18 -7.56 8.67
C ASP A 286 -6.68 -7.32 8.50
N GLY A 287 -5.94 -8.41 8.35
CA GLY A 287 -4.54 -8.42 8.00
C GLY A 287 -4.33 -8.44 6.49
N VAL A 288 -5.13 -9.24 5.78
CA VAL A 288 -5.26 -9.22 4.32
C VAL A 288 -6.64 -9.74 3.93
N GLU A 289 -7.18 -9.20 2.86
CA GLU A 289 -8.47 -9.56 2.28
C GLU A 289 -8.32 -9.61 0.77
N PHE A 290 -8.87 -10.65 0.14
CA PHE A 290 -8.90 -10.74 -1.32
C PHE A 290 -10.12 -11.49 -1.82
N ALA A 291 -10.63 -11.04 -2.97
CA ALA A 291 -11.65 -11.75 -3.72
C ALA A 291 -11.06 -13.00 -4.39
N CYS A 292 -11.87 -14.04 -4.48
CA CYS A 292 -11.54 -15.32 -5.09
C CYS A 292 -12.79 -15.90 -5.78
N SER A 293 -12.59 -16.92 -6.61
CA SER A 293 -13.72 -17.66 -7.18
C SER A 293 -14.23 -18.72 -6.19
N GLU A 294 -15.32 -19.42 -6.50
CA GLU A 294 -15.69 -20.64 -5.78
C GLU A 294 -14.58 -21.71 -5.81
N GLY A 295 -13.68 -21.61 -6.79
CA GLY A 295 -12.43 -22.36 -6.83
C GLY A 295 -12.60 -23.86 -6.98
N ASP A 296 -11.48 -24.55 -6.79
CA ASP A 296 -11.41 -26.00 -6.69
C ASP A 296 -10.44 -26.39 -5.55
N PRO A 297 -10.37 -27.67 -5.15
CA PRO A 297 -9.50 -28.10 -4.06
C PRO A 297 -8.02 -27.72 -4.22
N THR A 298 -7.52 -27.52 -5.44
CA THR A 298 -6.14 -27.07 -5.68
C THR A 298 -5.98 -25.61 -5.30
N GLU A 299 -6.92 -24.75 -5.73
CA GLU A 299 -6.92 -23.33 -5.36
C GLU A 299 -7.11 -23.15 -3.86
N TRP A 300 -7.96 -23.95 -3.23
CA TRP A 300 -8.14 -23.95 -1.78
C TRP A 300 -6.85 -24.34 -1.04
N GLN A 301 -6.11 -25.33 -1.54
CA GLN A 301 -4.79 -25.68 -1.00
C GLN A 301 -3.78 -24.54 -1.15
N ASP A 302 -3.76 -23.86 -2.30
CA ASP A 302 -2.89 -22.70 -2.54
C ASP A 302 -3.21 -21.57 -1.55
N ILE A 303 -4.51 -21.30 -1.29
CA ILE A 303 -4.98 -20.32 -0.30
C ILE A 303 -4.54 -20.71 1.11
N MET A 304 -4.70 -21.97 1.51
CA MET A 304 -4.31 -22.43 2.85
C MET A 304 -2.79 -22.43 3.05
N HIS A 305 -2.03 -22.80 2.02
CA HIS A 305 -0.57 -22.71 2.08
C HIS A 305 -0.11 -21.26 2.27
N PHE A 306 -0.69 -20.32 1.51
CA PHE A 306 -0.41 -18.90 1.67
C PHE A 306 -0.83 -18.38 3.06
N PHE A 307 -1.96 -18.87 3.60
CA PHE A 307 -2.37 -18.56 4.98
C PHE A 307 -1.34 -19.04 6.00
N ASP A 308 -0.85 -20.28 5.89
CA ASP A 308 0.16 -20.83 6.81
C ASP A 308 1.44 -19.99 6.81
N GLU A 309 1.94 -19.60 5.63
CA GLU A 309 3.11 -18.73 5.51
C GLU A 309 2.88 -17.34 6.16
N CYS A 310 1.69 -16.77 5.94
CA CYS A 310 1.31 -15.49 6.55
C CYS A 310 1.18 -15.60 8.07
N ARG A 311 0.58 -16.70 8.57
CA ARG A 311 0.43 -16.98 10.00
C ARG A 311 1.80 -17.11 10.66
N ASP A 312 2.72 -17.84 10.05
CA ASP A 312 4.08 -18.00 10.58
C ASP A 312 4.82 -16.65 10.62
N ALA A 313 4.70 -15.83 9.57
CA ALA A 313 5.26 -14.48 9.54
C ALA A 313 4.68 -13.57 10.65
N ALA A 314 3.38 -13.65 10.93
CA ALA A 314 2.73 -12.92 12.02
C ALA A 314 3.20 -13.40 13.40
N LEU A 315 3.36 -14.71 13.59
CA LEU A 315 3.86 -15.28 14.85
C LEU A 315 5.28 -14.80 15.16
N GLU A 316 6.16 -14.66 14.16
CA GLU A 316 7.52 -14.15 14.36
C GLU A 316 7.57 -12.73 14.98
N VAL A 317 6.57 -11.90 14.68
CA VAL A 317 6.44 -10.54 15.22
C VAL A 317 5.58 -10.47 16.50
N GLY A 318 5.01 -11.61 16.90
CA GLY A 318 4.26 -11.79 18.14
C GLY A 318 2.77 -11.48 18.00
N THR A 319 2.18 -11.92 16.89
CA THR A 319 0.77 -11.71 16.58
C THR A 319 0.11 -12.98 16.03
N GLN A 320 -1.15 -13.20 16.38
CA GLN A 320 -1.94 -14.33 15.87
C GLN A 320 -2.82 -13.91 14.68
N LEU A 321 -2.77 -14.71 13.62
CA LEU A 321 -3.68 -14.61 12.47
C LEU A 321 -4.64 -15.79 12.43
N GLN A 322 -5.90 -15.50 12.13
CA GLN A 322 -6.93 -16.50 11.84
C GLN A 322 -7.43 -16.36 10.41
N ILE A 323 -7.77 -17.48 9.78
CA ILE A 323 -8.49 -17.46 8.50
C ILE A 323 -9.99 -17.34 8.76
N CYS A 324 -10.65 -16.48 7.99
CA CYS A 324 -12.09 -16.35 7.95
C CYS A 324 -12.58 -16.53 6.51
N ALA A 325 -13.24 -17.67 6.27
CA ALA A 325 -13.84 -18.05 4.99
C ALA A 325 -15.38 -18.01 5.04
N ASP A 326 -15.97 -17.15 5.89
CA ASP A 326 -17.43 -17.02 6.01
C ASP A 326 -18.10 -16.60 4.70
N LEU A 327 -17.37 -15.85 3.86
CA LEU A 327 -17.78 -15.41 2.53
C LEU A 327 -17.27 -16.34 1.42
N HIS A 328 -16.81 -17.54 1.79
CA HIS A 328 -16.45 -18.61 0.86
C HIS A 328 -16.92 -19.97 1.40
N PRO A 329 -18.24 -20.29 1.25
CA PRO A 329 -18.85 -21.46 1.87
C PRO A 329 -18.22 -22.80 1.47
N ALA A 330 -17.79 -22.94 0.21
CA ALA A 330 -17.14 -24.15 -0.30
C ALA A 330 -15.78 -24.40 0.37
N LEU A 331 -14.90 -23.39 0.42
CA LEU A 331 -13.63 -23.46 1.14
C LEU A 331 -13.86 -23.78 2.63
N LYS A 332 -14.81 -23.11 3.28
CA LYS A 332 -15.15 -23.36 4.69
C LYS A 332 -15.64 -24.78 4.96
N ALA A 333 -16.39 -25.37 4.03
CA ALA A 333 -16.84 -26.76 4.15
C ALA A 333 -15.67 -27.73 3.95
N TRP A 334 -14.84 -27.48 2.93
CA TRP A 334 -13.66 -28.28 2.63
C TRP A 334 -12.65 -28.28 3.79
N ASP A 335 -12.40 -27.12 4.37
CA ASP A 335 -11.51 -26.94 5.53
C ASP A 335 -11.91 -27.83 6.70
N LYS A 336 -13.21 -27.84 7.06
CA LYS A 336 -13.75 -28.72 8.12
C LYS A 336 -13.58 -30.20 7.82
N GLU A 337 -13.79 -30.61 6.57
CA GLU A 337 -13.69 -32.03 6.18
C GLU A 337 -12.25 -32.55 6.14
N ASN A 338 -11.28 -31.66 5.92
CA ASN A 338 -9.89 -32.04 5.66
C ASN A 338 -8.93 -31.65 6.79
N LEU A 339 -9.30 -30.75 7.70
CA LEU A 339 -8.48 -30.31 8.83
C LEU A 339 -9.03 -30.68 10.22
N GLU A 340 -10.21 -31.31 10.35
CA GLU A 340 -10.68 -31.89 11.63
C GLU A 340 -9.98 -33.23 12.03
N PHE A 341 -8.70 -33.38 11.66
CA PHE A 341 -7.81 -34.42 12.19
C PHE A 341 -6.43 -33.81 12.50
N ASP A 342 -6.35 -32.97 13.53
CA ASP A 342 -5.18 -32.88 14.43
C ASP A 342 -5.51 -32.14 15.75
#